data_AF-A0A3N5I883-F1
#
_entry.id   AF-A0A3N5I883-F1
#
_cell.length_a   1.000
_cell.length_b   1.000
_cell.length_c   1.000
_cell.angle_alpha   90.00
_cell.angle_beta   90.00
_cell.angle_gamma   90.00
#
_symmetry.space_group_name_H-M   'P 1'
#
loop_
_entity.id
_entity.type
_entity.pdbx_description
1 polymer ?
#
loop_
_entity_poly.entity_id
_entity_poly.type
_entity_poly.pdbx_seq_one_letter_code
_entity_poly.pdbx_strand_id
1 'polypeptide(L)'
;WHRLHAAIAAVLLDAIAHEGSTLSDGTYRNALNQDGGYQNLHRVYDRAGLLCRRCGQGVIRRIVQAQRSTFFCPHCQRRTGLHPSVDRG
;
A
#
# COMPACT_ATOMS: atom_id res chain seq x y z
N TRP A 1 -2.67 18.00 -0.95
CA TRP A 1 -1.75 16.96 -1.46
C TRP A 1 -0.47 16.70 -0.65
N HIS A 2 0.05 17.62 0.19
CA HIS A 2 1.36 17.45 0.85
C HIS A 2 1.57 16.12 1.58
N ARG A 3 0.56 15.65 2.34
CA ARG A 3 0.64 14.37 3.07
C ARG A 3 0.80 13.16 2.15
N LEU A 4 0.10 13.15 1.01
CA LEU A 4 0.23 12.05 0.05
C LEU A 4 1.60 12.10 -0.64
N HIS A 5 2.02 13.28 -1.08
CA HIS A 5 3.34 13.48 -1.70
C HIS A 5 4.48 12.99 -0.80
N ALA A 6 4.50 13.43 0.46
CA ALA A 6 5.51 13.00 1.43
C ALA A 6 5.46 11.48 1.69
N ALA A 7 4.26 10.90 1.77
CA ALA A 7 4.10 9.46 1.99
C ALA A 7 4.58 8.63 0.78
N ILE A 8 4.33 9.09 -0.45
CA ILE A 8 4.81 8.44 -1.67
C ILE A 8 6.34 8.39 -1.68
N ALA A 9 7.00 9.53 -1.48
CA ALA A 9 8.45 9.60 -1.46
C ALA A 9 9.06 8.69 -0.37
N ALA A 10 8.51 8.74 0.85
CA ALA A 10 8.98 7.91 1.95
C ALA A 10 8.83 6.40 1.67
N VAL A 11 7.68 5.97 1.14
CA VAL A 11 7.43 4.56 0.79
C VAL A 11 8.33 4.08 -0.33
N LEU A 12 8.56 4.90 -1.36
CA LEU A 12 9.43 4.54 -2.47
C LEU A 12 10.90 4.42 -2.04
N LEU A 13 11.39 5.34 -1.20
CA LEU A 13 12.75 5.27 -0.66
C LEU A 13 12.95 4.04 0.22
N ASP A 14 11.97 3.71 1.06
CA ASP A 14 12.00 2.51 1.90
C ASP A 14 11.96 1.23 1.05
N ALA A 15 11.17 1.20 -0.02
CA ALA A 15 11.13 0.09 -0.96
C ALA A 15 12.47 -0.08 -1.71
N ILE A 16 13.13 1.01 -2.12
CA ILE A 16 14.45 0.96 -2.76
C ILE A 16 15.49 0.40 -1.78
N ALA A 17 15.47 0.84 -0.52
CA ALA A 17 16.39 0.34 0.51
C ALA A 17 16.23 -1.16 0.79
N HIS A 18 15.04 -1.71 0.53
CA HIS A 18 14.74 -3.14 0.64
C HIS A 18 14.72 -3.86 -0.71
N GLU A 19 15.30 -3.26 -1.75
CA GLU A 19 15.44 -3.85 -3.08
C GLU A 19 14.11 -4.30 -3.71
N GLY A 20 13.04 -3.53 -3.49
CA GLY A 20 11.73 -3.77 -4.05
C GLY A 20 10.95 -4.89 -3.37
N SER A 21 9.83 -5.29 -3.99
CA SER A 21 8.96 -6.36 -3.49
C SER A 21 8.93 -7.52 -4.48
N THR A 22 9.27 -8.73 -4.02
CA THR A 22 8.93 -9.96 -4.75
C THR A 22 7.59 -10.47 -4.25
N LEU A 23 6.60 -10.54 -5.15
CA LEU A 23 5.24 -10.97 -4.84
C LEU A 23 5.08 -12.48 -5.02
N SER A 24 3.87 -13.00 -4.78
CA SER A 24 3.56 -14.42 -4.85
C SER A 24 3.77 -15.05 -6.23
N ASP A 25 3.72 -14.27 -7.31
CA ASP A 25 4.06 -14.75 -8.66
C ASP A 25 5.58 -14.91 -8.88
N GLY A 26 6.41 -14.40 -7.97
CA GLY A 26 7.86 -14.55 -7.99
C GLY A 26 8.58 -13.87 -9.16
N THR A 27 7.89 -13.01 -9.92
CA THR A 27 8.38 -12.48 -11.21
C THR A 27 9.46 -11.42 -11.09
N TYR A 28 9.48 -10.67 -9.98
CA TYR A 28 10.51 -9.68 -9.71
C TYR A 28 11.72 -10.31 -8.99
N ARG A 29 12.92 -9.96 -9.48
CA ARG A 29 14.22 -10.27 -8.88
C ARG A 29 15.10 -9.02 -8.90
N ASN A 30 15.95 -8.87 -7.88
CA ASN A 30 16.94 -7.80 -7.83
C ASN A 30 18.07 -8.02 -8.86
N ALA A 31 19.05 -7.11 -8.89
CA ALA A 31 20.20 -7.19 -9.80
C ALA A 31 21.09 -8.43 -9.59
N LEU A 32 21.00 -9.07 -8.42
CA LEU A 32 21.72 -10.29 -8.05
C LEU A 32 20.85 -11.56 -8.20
N ASN A 33 19.69 -11.44 -8.85
CA ASN A 33 18.72 -12.51 -9.05
C ASN A 33 18.09 -13.07 -7.76
N GLN A 34 18.02 -12.27 -6.70
CA GLN A 34 17.40 -12.60 -5.41
C GLN A 34 16.03 -11.92 -5.27
N ASP A 35 15.27 -12.31 -4.25
CA ASP A 35 14.00 -11.64 -3.92
C ASP A 35 14.27 -10.25 -3.34
N GLY A 36 13.38 -9.30 -3.67
CA GLY A 36 13.27 -8.06 -2.88
C GLY A 36 12.74 -8.35 -1.48
N GLY A 37 12.84 -7.38 -0.56
CA GLY A 37 12.43 -7.53 0.84
C GLY A 37 11.17 -6.75 1.24
N TYR A 38 10.74 -5.77 0.43
CA TYR A 38 9.74 -4.78 0.84
C TYR A 38 8.32 -5.36 1.03
N GLN A 39 8.01 -6.51 0.43
CA GLN A 39 6.74 -7.20 0.61
C GLN A 39 6.45 -7.52 2.09
N ASN A 40 7.49 -7.74 2.90
CA ASN A 40 7.36 -8.01 4.33
C ASN A 40 6.88 -6.78 5.12
N LEU A 41 7.15 -5.58 4.58
CA LEU A 41 6.81 -4.29 5.18
C LEU A 41 5.46 -3.76 4.72
N HIS A 42 4.81 -4.41 3.75
CA HIS A 42 3.48 -4.03 3.28
C HIS A 42 2.50 -3.88 4.46
N ARG A 43 1.92 -2.69 4.59
CA ARG A 43 0.97 -2.38 5.67
C ARG A 43 -0.44 -2.89 5.37
N VAL A 44 -0.83 -2.92 4.10
CA VAL A 44 -2.19 -3.27 3.66
C VAL A 44 -2.23 -4.20 2.43
N TYR A 45 -1.27 -4.10 1.51
CA TYR A 45 -1.28 -4.89 0.27
C TYR A 45 -1.21 -6.39 0.57
N ASP A 46 -2.09 -7.17 -0.05
CA ASP A 46 -2.25 -8.61 0.15
C ASP A 46 -2.45 -9.05 1.62
N ARG A 47 -3.07 -8.17 2.41
CA ARG A 47 -3.36 -8.42 3.83
C ARG A 47 -4.86 -8.41 4.15
N ALA A 48 -5.72 -8.61 3.14
CA ALA A 48 -7.17 -8.58 3.34
C ALA A 48 -7.59 -9.62 4.39
N GLY A 49 -8.53 -9.24 5.28
CA GLY A 49 -8.95 -10.09 6.39
C GLY A 49 -8.05 -10.04 7.62
N LEU A 50 -6.82 -9.52 7.51
CA LEU A 50 -5.92 -9.35 8.65
C LEU A 50 -6.17 -8.03 9.39
N LEU A 51 -5.81 -7.99 10.68
CA LEU A 51 -5.80 -6.76 11.45
C LEU A 51 -4.76 -5.76 10.94
N CYS A 52 -5.15 -4.49 10.91
CA CYS A 52 -4.28 -3.40 10.52
C CYS A 52 -3.13 -3.21 11.51
N ARG A 53 -1.89 -3.35 11.03
CA ARG A 53 -0.67 -3.14 11.83
C ARG A 53 -0.54 -1.75 12.44
N ARG A 54 -1.23 -0.73 11.90
CA ARG A 54 -1.16 0.66 12.39
C ARG A 54 -2.09 0.94 13.56
N CYS A 55 -3.36 0.52 13.47
CA CYS A 55 -4.36 0.85 14.48
C CYS A 55 -4.77 -0.32 15.36
N GLY A 56 -4.43 -1.56 15.01
CA GLY A 56 -4.83 -2.76 15.75
C GLY A 56 -6.33 -3.08 15.71
N GLN A 57 -7.18 -2.17 15.25
CA GLN A 57 -8.64 -2.27 15.32
C GLN A 57 -9.30 -2.61 13.98
N GLY A 58 -8.86 -1.98 12.89
CA GLY A 58 -9.50 -2.16 11.59
C GLY A 58 -9.04 -3.44 10.88
N VAL A 59 -9.97 -4.20 10.32
CA VAL A 59 -9.68 -5.30 9.38
C VAL A 59 -9.39 -4.73 7.99
N ILE A 60 -8.30 -5.16 7.35
CA ILE A 60 -7.94 -4.71 6.00
C ILE A 60 -8.97 -5.23 4.99
N ARG A 61 -9.45 -4.34 4.13
CA ARG A 61 -10.41 -4.65 3.06
C ARG A 61 -9.71 -4.66 1.71
N ARG A 62 -10.16 -5.55 0.83
CA ARG A 62 -9.85 -5.55 -0.59
C ARG A 62 -11.09 -5.12 -1.38
N ILE A 63 -10.90 -4.22 -2.35
CA ILE A 63 -11.90 -3.89 -3.37
C ILE A 63 -11.26 -4.04 -4.75
N VAL A 64 -12.09 -4.09 -5.79
CA VAL A 64 -11.64 -3.97 -7.18
C VAL A 64 -12.07 -2.59 -7.68
N GLN A 65 -11.12 -1.81 -8.18
CA GLN A 65 -11.35 -0.50 -8.76
C GLN A 65 -10.66 -0.46 -10.12
N ALA A 66 -11.41 -0.14 -11.19
CA ALA A 66 -10.88 -0.13 -12.55
C ALA A 66 -10.06 -1.40 -12.89
N GLN A 67 -10.64 -2.57 -12.61
CA GLN A 67 -10.02 -3.89 -12.82
C GLN A 67 -8.73 -4.16 -12.01
N ARG A 68 -8.38 -3.33 -11.02
CA ARG A 68 -7.21 -3.55 -10.14
C ARG A 68 -7.62 -3.73 -8.69
N SER A 69 -6.96 -4.67 -8.02
CA SER A 69 -7.11 -4.86 -6.56
C SER A 69 -6.60 -3.63 -5.82
N THR A 70 -7.38 -3.13 -4.86
CA THR A 70 -6.97 -2.09 -3.92
C THR A 70 -7.19 -2.59 -2.50
N PHE A 71 -6.18 -2.39 -1.63
CA PHE A 71 -6.23 -2.79 -0.23
C PHE A 71 -6.13 -1.56 0.69
N PHE A 72 -6.92 -1.52 1.75
CA PHE A 72 -6.89 -0.40 2.69
C PHE A 72 -7.48 -0.77 4.05
N CYS A 73 -7.12 0.00 5.08
CA CYS A 73 -7.78 -0.07 6.38
C CYS A 73 -8.91 0.96 6.45
N PRO A 74 -10.19 0.56 6.62
CA PRO A 74 -11.32 1.50 6.65
C PRO A 74 -11.28 2.46 7.85
N HIS A 75 -10.61 2.06 8.94
CA HIS A 75 -10.47 2.90 10.13
C HIS A 75 -9.39 3.98 9.95
N CYS A 76 -8.23 3.60 9.40
CA CYS A 76 -7.10 4.51 9.17
C CYS A 76 -7.25 5.38 7.92
N GLN A 77 -7.87 4.87 6.86
CA GLN A 77 -8.00 5.49 5.54
C GLN A 77 -9.48 5.78 5.27
N ARG A 78 -10.02 6.73 6.02
CA ARG A 78 -11.42 7.16 5.88
C ARG A 78 -11.60 7.86 4.53
N ARG A 79 -12.76 7.67 3.91
CA ARG A 79 -13.18 8.44 2.72
C ARG A 79 -13.57 9.86 3.13
N THR A 80 -12.60 10.65 3.57
CA THR A 80 -12.77 12.09 3.77
C THR A 80 -12.64 12.73 2.39
N GLY A 81 -13.70 12.66 1.58
CA GLY A 81 -13.70 13.11 0.19
C GLY A 81 -13.60 14.63 0.05
N LEU A 82 -12.54 15.24 0.57
CA LEU A 82 -12.32 16.69 0.58
C LEU A 82 -10.87 16.96 0.21
N HIS A 83 -10.50 16.68 -1.03
CA HIS A 83 -9.46 17.50 -1.64
C HIS A 83 -10.19 18.60 -2.41
N PRO A 84 -9.86 19.89 -2.23
CA PRO A 84 -10.56 21.00 -2.89
C PRO A 84 -10.63 20.88 -4.43
N SER A 85 -9.71 20.12 -5.04
CA SER A 85 -9.71 19.86 -6.49
C SER A 85 -10.55 18.64 -6.92
N VAL A 86 -11.16 17.92 -5.98
CA VAL A 86 -12.05 16.79 -6.22
C VAL A 86 -13.42 17.23 -5.74
N ASP A 87 -13.95 18.26 -6.39
CA ASP A 87 -15.33 18.66 -6.22
C ASP A 87 -16.21 17.55 -6.82
N ARG A 88 -17.15 17.05 -6.03
CA ARG A 88 -18.18 16.13 -6.50
C ARG A 88 -19.49 16.90 -6.48
N GLY A 89 -19.60 17.83 -7.43
CA GLY A 89 -20.89 18.25 -7.97
C GLY A 89 -21.53 17.11 -8.73
#